data_AF-A0A968PI73-F1
#
_entry.id   AF-A0A968PI73-F1
#
_cell.length_a   1.000
_cell.length_b   1.000
_cell.length_c   1.000
_cell.angle_alpha   90.00
_cell.angle_beta   90.00
_cell.angle_gamma   90.00
#
_symmetry.space_group_name_H-M   'P 1'
#
loop_
_entity.id
_entity.type
_entity.pdbx_description
1 polymer ?
#
loop_
_entity_poly.entity_id
_entity_poly.type
_entity_poly.pdbx_seq_one_letter_code
_entity_poly.pdbx_strand_id
1 'polypeptide(L)'
;MMGEQFIVRFWGTRGSYPVPGPHTLRYGGNTTCVELQIGQHTLIIDAGTGIINLGYDLLRRSKENGGIPISATILLTHMHHDHTQGFPFFLPAYQGTSTLHILGPRTFDEELEDTLNHAVLPP
;
A
#
# COMPACT_ATOMS: atom_id res chain seq x y z
N MET A 1 21.35 2.92 -23.45
CA MET A 1 20.10 3.12 -22.71
C MET A 1 20.08 2.11 -21.57
N MET A 2 20.20 2.56 -20.31
CA MET A 2 19.83 1.69 -19.19
C MET A 2 18.33 1.47 -19.30
N GLY A 3 17.91 0.22 -19.49
CA GLY A 3 16.48 -0.12 -19.55
C GLY A 3 15.80 0.32 -18.26
N GLU A 4 14.57 0.82 -18.36
CA GLU A 4 13.78 1.15 -17.17
C GLU A 4 13.67 -0.10 -16.30
N GLN A 5 14.12 0.00 -15.06
CA GLN A 5 14.07 -1.12 -14.13
C GLN A 5 12.60 -1.36 -13.76
N PHE A 6 12.13 -2.59 -13.99
CA PHE A 6 10.82 -3.08 -13.58
C PHE A 6 11.02 -4.04 -12.41
N ILE A 7 10.62 -3.63 -11.21
CA ILE A 7 10.75 -4.43 -9.98
C ILE A 7 9.37 -4.69 -9.41
N VAL A 8 9.09 -5.93 -9.03
CA VAL A 8 7.91 -6.31 -8.27
C VAL A 8 8.34 -6.75 -6.88
N ARG A 9 7.74 -6.16 -5.83
CA ARG A 9 7.95 -6.56 -4.44
C ARG A 9 6.63 -6.93 -3.79
N PHE A 10 6.63 -8.07 -3.11
CA PHE A 10 5.48 -8.55 -2.36
C PHE A 10 5.65 -8.18 -0.89
N TRP A 11 4.81 -7.26 -0.41
CA TRP A 11 4.79 -6.79 0.97
C TRP A 11 3.78 -7.56 1.83
N GLY A 12 2.80 -8.18 1.19
CA GLY A 12 1.92 -9.17 1.77
C GLY A 12 1.32 -10.09 0.71
N THR A 13 1.08 -11.34 1.10
CA THR A 13 0.68 -12.43 0.19
C THR A 13 -0.46 -13.28 0.76
N ARG A 14 -1.07 -12.83 1.86
CA ARG A 14 -2.20 -13.51 2.50
C ARG A 14 -3.51 -12.88 2.06
N GLY A 15 -4.55 -13.69 1.96
CA GLY A 15 -5.92 -13.22 1.77
C GLY A 15 -6.71 -13.32 3.08
N SER A 16 -7.86 -12.66 3.11
CA SER A 16 -8.88 -12.64 4.17
C SER A 16 -8.44 -12.03 5.51
N TYR A 17 -7.28 -12.39 6.06
CA TYR A 17 -6.77 -11.85 7.32
C TYR A 17 -5.26 -12.15 7.49
N PRO A 18 -4.54 -11.39 8.33
CA PRO A 18 -3.12 -11.65 8.56
C PRO A 18 -2.91 -12.95 9.35
N VAL A 19 -1.88 -13.71 9.01
CA VAL A 19 -1.52 -14.98 9.65
C VAL A 19 -0.09 -14.93 10.19
N PRO A 20 0.22 -14.13 11.24
CA PRO A 20 1.55 -14.11 11.83
C PRO A 20 1.82 -15.40 12.62
N GLY A 21 2.99 -16.00 12.44
CA GLY A 21 3.40 -17.13 13.26
C GLY A 21 4.64 -17.87 12.74
N PRO A 22 5.18 -18.83 13.50
CA PRO A 22 6.36 -19.60 13.12
C PRO A 22 6.23 -20.30 11.76
N HIS A 23 5.02 -20.74 11.41
CA HIS A 23 4.73 -21.42 10.15
C HIS A 23 4.65 -20.49 8.92
N THR A 24 4.59 -19.17 9.12
CA THR A 24 4.46 -18.20 8.02
C THR A 24 5.73 -17.39 7.78
N LEU A 25 6.81 -17.66 8.52
CA LEU A 25 8.09 -16.92 8.42
C LEU A 25 8.69 -16.88 7.01
N ARG A 26 8.50 -17.93 6.19
CA ARG A 26 9.07 -17.99 4.84
C ARG A 26 8.48 -16.95 3.89
N TYR A 27 7.17 -16.67 3.99
CA TYR A 27 6.44 -15.82 3.03
C TYR A 27 5.72 -14.64 3.68
N GLY A 28 5.82 -14.50 5.00
CA GLY A 28 5.17 -13.46 5.81
C GLY A 28 3.73 -13.79 6.20
N GLY A 29 3.22 -12.99 7.14
CA GLY A 29 1.85 -13.06 7.66
C GLY A 29 0.94 -11.94 7.16
N ASN A 30 1.44 -10.99 6.36
CA ASN A 30 0.70 -9.80 5.94
C ASN A 30 -0.31 -10.09 4.84
N THR A 31 -1.45 -9.41 4.86
CA THR A 31 -2.43 -9.44 3.76
C THR A 31 -1.95 -8.65 2.55
N THR A 32 -2.57 -8.91 1.40
CA THR A 32 -2.17 -8.42 0.07
C THR A 32 -1.65 -6.98 0.05
N CYS A 33 -0.45 -6.83 -0.52
CA CYS A 33 0.13 -5.55 -0.90
C CYS A 33 1.31 -5.85 -1.84
N VAL A 34 1.25 -5.34 -3.06
CA VAL A 34 2.30 -5.52 -4.06
C VAL A 34 2.77 -4.17 -4.55
N GLU A 35 4.07 -3.92 -4.48
CA GLU A 35 4.70 -2.75 -5.08
C GLU A 35 5.25 -3.11 -6.46
N LEU A 36 4.99 -2.26 -7.44
CA LEU A 36 5.68 -2.25 -8.73
C LEU A 36 6.46 -0.94 -8.84
N GLN A 37 7.78 -1.04 -8.95
CA GLN A 37 8.65 0.09 -9.29
C GLN A 37 8.94 0.04 -10.78
N ILE A 38 8.50 1.05 -11.53
CA ILE A 38 8.64 1.14 -12.99
C ILE A 38 9.29 2.48 -13.33
N GLY A 39 10.60 2.47 -13.53
CA GLY A 39 11.37 3.71 -13.63
C GLY A 39 11.20 4.55 -12.35
N GLN A 40 10.66 5.77 -12.48
CA GLN A 40 10.37 6.66 -11.35
C GLN A 40 8.98 6.45 -10.74
N HIS A 41 8.12 5.61 -11.34
CA HIS A 41 6.76 5.39 -10.87
C HIS A 41 6.70 4.28 -9.82
N THR A 42 5.98 4.56 -8.74
CA THR A 42 5.62 3.56 -7.72
C THR A 42 4.13 3.26 -7.86
N LEU A 43 3.81 2.02 -8.21
CA LEU A 43 2.44 1.50 -8.20
C LEU A 43 2.28 0.52 -7.05
N ILE A 44 1.17 0.61 -6.32
CA ILE A 44 0.85 -0.24 -5.19
C ILE A 44 -0.49 -0.92 -5.50
N ILE A 45 -0.53 -2.24 -5.49
CA ILE A 45 -1.76 -3.01 -5.64
C ILE A 45 -2.19 -3.48 -4.26
N ASP A 46 -3.40 -3.07 -3.88
CA ASP A 46 -4.02 -3.25 -2.57
C ASP A 46 -3.27 -2.63 -1.38
N ALA A 47 -4.05 -2.24 -0.37
CA ALA A 47 -3.61 -1.64 0.88
C ALA A 47 -3.91 -2.52 2.10
N GLY A 48 -3.71 -3.84 1.96
CA GLY A 48 -3.74 -4.77 3.07
C GLY A 48 -2.61 -4.51 4.08
N THR A 49 -2.46 -5.34 5.12
CA THR A 49 -1.47 -5.09 6.19
C THR A 49 -0.02 -5.05 5.71
N GLY A 50 0.28 -5.56 4.51
CA GLY A 50 1.59 -5.40 3.88
C GLY A 50 1.98 -3.94 3.61
N ILE A 51 0.99 -3.07 3.36
CA ILE A 51 1.25 -1.66 3.01
C ILE A 51 1.94 -0.89 4.15
N ILE A 52 1.78 -1.35 5.40
CA ILE A 52 2.38 -0.75 6.59
C ILE A 52 3.91 -0.76 6.47
N ASN A 53 4.48 -1.92 6.16
CA ASN A 53 5.92 -2.09 5.99
C ASN A 53 6.43 -1.38 4.73
N LEU A 54 5.64 -1.38 3.66
CA LEU A 54 5.94 -0.59 2.46
C LEU A 54 6.01 0.91 2.78
N GLY A 55 5.11 1.43 3.62
CA GLY A 55 5.13 2.83 4.05
C GLY A 55 6.44 3.22 4.74
N TYR A 56 6.91 2.40 5.70
CA TYR A 56 8.21 2.62 6.34
C TYR A 56 9.36 2.58 5.34
N ASP A 57 9.31 1.66 4.38
CA ASP A 57 10.35 1.53 3.36
C ASP A 57 10.38 2.71 2.38
N LEU A 58 9.23 3.22 1.96
CA LEU A 58 9.13 4.41 1.11
C LEU A 58 9.68 5.66 1.81
N LEU A 59 9.37 5.83 3.10
CA LEU A 59 9.94 6.92 3.90
C LEU A 59 11.46 6.82 4.01
N ARG A 60 11.98 5.61 4.24
CA ARG A 60 13.42 5.34 4.28
C ARG A 60 14.06 5.69 2.94
N ARG A 61 13.51 5.22 1.81
CA ARG A 61 13.98 5.53 0.45
C ARG A 61 13.91 7.03 0.13
N SER A 62 12.83 7.71 0.52
CA SER A 62 12.69 9.17 0.38
C SER A 62 13.83 9.90 1.10
N LYS A 63 14.12 9.53 2.35
CA LYS A 63 15.22 10.11 3.13
C LYS A 63 16.59 9.84 2.50
N GLU A 64 16.84 8.62 2.04
CA GLU A 64 18.09 8.25 1.34
C GLU A 64 18.28 9.04 0.03
N ASN A 65 17.18 9.38 -0.64
CA ASN A 65 17.16 10.16 -1.88
C ASN A 65 17.07 11.67 -1.63
N GLY A 66 17.60 12.17 -0.51
CA GLY A 66 17.65 13.61 -0.21
C GLY A 66 16.31 14.23 0.20
N GLY A 67 15.35 13.42 0.66
CA GLY A 67 14.04 13.88 1.10
C GLY A 67 13.07 14.18 -0.05
N ILE A 68 13.29 13.59 -1.23
CA ILE A 68 12.34 13.70 -2.36
C ILE A 68 10.97 13.19 -1.89
N PRO A 69 9.89 13.98 -2.08
CA PRO A 69 8.56 13.58 -1.66
C PRO A 69 8.09 12.28 -2.32
N ILE A 70 7.30 11.50 -1.59
CA ILE A 70 6.76 10.24 -2.08
C ILE A 70 5.64 10.53 -3.08
N SER A 71 5.71 9.93 -4.26
CA SER A 71 4.63 9.91 -5.24
C SER A 71 4.30 8.47 -5.58
N ALA A 72 3.06 8.05 -5.34
CA ALA A 72 2.62 6.69 -5.59
C ALA A 72 1.17 6.63 -6.10
N THR A 73 0.88 5.63 -6.92
CA THR A 73 -0.48 5.27 -7.30
C THR A 73 -0.88 4.00 -6.55
N ILE A 74 -2.01 4.02 -5.85
CA ILE A 74 -2.59 2.88 -5.15
C ILE A 74 -3.80 2.41 -5.96
N LEU A 75 -3.77 1.16 -6.41
CA LEU A 75 -4.88 0.48 -7.08
C LEU A 75 -5.49 -0.52 -6.11
N LEU A 76 -6.70 -0.25 -5.65
CA LEU A 76 -7.50 -1.15 -4.83
C LEU A 76 -8.28 -2.07 -5.77
N THR A 77 -8.05 -3.38 -5.67
CA THR A 77 -8.74 -4.34 -6.54
C THR A 77 -10.23 -4.47 -6.19
N HIS A 78 -10.54 -4.41 -4.89
CA HIS A 78 -11.89 -4.36 -4.32
C HIS A 78 -11.83 -3.90 -2.86
N MET A 79 -12.99 -3.66 -2.24
CA MET A 79 -13.10 -3.00 -0.93
C MET A 79 -13.34 -3.97 0.24
N HIS A 80 -12.92 -5.22 0.12
CA HIS A 80 -12.89 -6.10 1.29
C HIS A 80 -11.83 -5.62 2.29
N HIS A 81 -12.10 -5.87 3.57
CA HIS A 81 -11.28 -5.40 4.68
C HIS A 81 -9.81 -5.82 4.53
N ASP A 82 -9.52 -7.02 4.04
CA ASP A 82 -8.14 -7.50 3.89
C ASP A 82 -7.31 -6.78 2.84
N HIS A 83 -7.96 -6.01 1.96
CA HIS A 83 -7.37 -5.17 0.92
C HIS A 83 -7.21 -3.71 1.34
N THR A 84 -7.82 -3.28 2.46
CA THR A 84 -7.85 -1.87 2.88
C THR A 84 -7.40 -1.65 4.32
N GLN A 85 -7.41 -2.68 5.18
CA GLN A 85 -7.14 -2.58 6.62
C GLN A 85 -5.76 -2.03 6.99
N GLY A 86 -4.79 -2.08 6.07
CA GLY A 86 -3.46 -1.53 6.30
C GLY A 86 -3.37 -0.03 6.01
N PHE A 87 -4.30 0.51 5.22
CA PHE A 87 -4.28 1.91 4.78
C PHE A 87 -4.24 2.93 5.92
N PRO A 88 -5.00 2.78 7.03
CA PRO A 88 -4.93 3.70 8.17
C PRO A 88 -3.54 3.78 8.82
N PHE A 89 -2.66 2.82 8.57
CA PHE A 89 -1.30 2.78 9.11
C PHE A 89 -0.24 3.07 8.03
N PHE A 90 -0.64 3.44 6.81
CA PHE A 90 0.26 3.82 5.74
C PHE A 90 0.79 5.24 5.96
N LEU A 91 1.92 5.34 6.67
CA LEU A 91 2.52 6.62 7.06
C LEU A 91 2.64 7.68 5.96
N PRO A 92 2.96 7.34 4.69
CA PRO A 92 3.00 8.34 3.62
C PRO A 92 1.68 9.10 3.41
N ALA A 93 0.52 8.54 3.77
CA ALA A 93 -0.78 9.22 3.67
C ALA A 93 -0.94 10.39 4.66
N TYR A 94 -0.15 10.39 5.73
CA TYR A 94 -0.16 11.45 6.76
C TYR A 94 0.99 12.44 6.60
N GLN A 95 1.84 12.26 5.58
CA GLN A 95 2.93 13.16 5.30
C GLN A 95 2.47 14.19 4.27
N GLY A 96 2.32 15.45 4.68
CA GLY A 96 1.79 16.53 3.83
C GLY A 96 2.60 16.87 2.57
N THR A 97 3.75 16.21 2.35
CA THR A 97 4.54 16.33 1.12
C THR A 97 4.24 15.20 0.12
N SER A 98 3.64 14.10 0.56
CA SER A 98 3.35 12.96 -0.32
C SER A 98 2.20 13.28 -1.28
N THR A 99 2.28 12.74 -2.50
CA THR A 99 1.16 12.70 -3.45
C THR A 99 0.74 11.25 -3.66
N LEU A 100 -0.50 10.93 -3.29
CA LEU A 100 -1.06 9.59 -3.44
C LEU A 100 -2.27 9.64 -4.37
N HIS A 101 -2.19 8.95 -5.50
CA HIS A 101 -3.34 8.74 -6.39
C HIS A 101 -4.00 7.43 -6.03
N ILE A 102 -5.23 7.45 -5.53
CA ILE A 102 -5.94 6.22 -5.13
C ILE A 102 -7.06 5.96 -6.13
N LEU A 103 -7.03 4.77 -6.74
CA LEU A 103 -8.05 4.30 -7.66
C LEU A 103 -8.59 2.97 -7.14
N GLY A 104 -9.90 2.80 -7.23
CA GLY A 104 -10.59 1.61 -6.76
C GLY A 104 -12.02 1.57 -7.29
N PRO A 105 -12.71 0.44 -7.16
CA PRO A 105 -14.10 0.34 -7.56
C PRO A 105 -15.00 1.11 -6.60
N ARG A 106 -16.16 1.54 -7.11
CA ARG A 106 -17.29 1.93 -6.26
C ARG A 106 -17.86 0.69 -5.60
N THR A 107 -18.28 0.81 -4.34
CA THR A 107 -18.91 -0.29 -3.60
C THR A 107 -20.32 0.14 -3.25
N PHE A 108 -21.32 -0.59 -3.76
CA PHE A 108 -22.72 -0.17 -3.65
C PHE A 108 -22.92 1.27 -4.17
N ASP A 109 -23.55 2.13 -3.36
CA ASP A 109 -23.82 3.53 -3.65
C ASP A 109 -22.76 4.50 -3.07
N GLU A 110 -21.71 3.98 -2.42
CA GLU A 110 -20.66 4.81 -1.81
C GLU A 110 -19.56 5.18 -2.81
N GLU A 111 -19.05 6.41 -2.70
CA GLU A 111 -17.83 6.81 -3.38
C GLU A 111 -16.62 6.19 -2.66
N LEU A 112 -15.52 5.98 -3.40
CA LEU A 112 -14.30 5.37 -2.86
C LEU A 112 -13.75 6.12 -1.63
N GLU A 113 -13.83 7.45 -1.66
CA GLU A 113 -13.40 8.32 -0.57
C GLU A 113 -14.18 8.05 0.72
N ASP A 114 -15.50 7.86 0.64
CA ASP A 114 -16.34 7.58 1.80
C ASP A 114 -15.97 6.25 2.45
N THR A 115 -15.82 5.20 1.65
CA THR A 115 -15.43 3.88 2.15
C THR A 115 -14.04 3.91 2.81
N LEU A 116 -13.08 4.67 2.28
CA LEU A 116 -11.77 4.83 2.88
C LEU A 116 -11.80 5.68 4.15
N ASN A 117 -12.61 6.75 4.18
CA ASN A 117 -12.78 7.58 5.36
C ASN A 117 -13.33 6.77 6.54
N HIS A 118 -14.32 5.90 6.31
CA HIS A 118 -14.84 4.99 7.35
C HIS A 118 -13.76 4.06 7.93
N ALA A 119 -12.77 3.66 7.14
CA ALA A 119 -11.68 2.80 7.61
C ALA A 119 -10.64 3.53 8.49
N VAL A 120 -10.55 4.86 8.38
CA VAL A 120 -9.57 5.69 9.10
C VAL A 120 -10.17 6.33 10.36
N LEU A 121 -11.49 6.46 10.45
CA LEU A 121 -12.17 6.99 11.62
C LEU A 121 -12.12 6.00 12.81
N PRO A 122 -11.98 6.50 14.05
CA PRO A 122 -12.20 5.68 15.23
C PRO A 122 -13.67 5.21 15.29
N PRO A 123 -13.95 4.06 15.93
CA PRO A 123 -15.31 3.55 16.11
C PRO A 123 -16.19 4.46 16.96
#